data_AF-A0A3V9F7L2-F1
#
_entry.id   AF-A0A3V9F7L2-F1
#
_cell.length_a   1.000
_cell.length_b   1.000
_cell.length_c   1.000
_cell.angle_alpha   90.00
_cell.angle_beta   90.00
_cell.angle_gamma   90.00
#
_symmetry.space_group_name_H-M   'P 1'
#
loop_
_entity.id
_entity.type
_entity.pdbx_description
1 polymer ?
#
loop_
_entity_poly.entity_id
_entity_poly.type
_entity_poly.pdbx_seq_one_letter_code
_entity_poly.pdbx_strand_id
1 'polypeptide(L)' 'MSRKGNCLDNACAECFFGTLKSESFYTSKFKDIDGLKIAIEDYIRYYNTRRISLRFNGLSPVKYRLKSYPGRN' A
#
# COMPACT_ATOMS: atom_id res chain seq x y z
N MET A 1 2.18 -23.32 -6.26
CA MET A 1 1.12 -22.47 -5.64
C MET A 1 -0.12 -22.55 -6.52
N SER A 2 -1.18 -23.22 -6.09
CA SER A 2 -2.50 -23.10 -6.72
C SER A 2 -3.57 -23.59 -5.76
N ARG A 3 -3.98 -22.72 -4.82
CA ARG A 3 -5.34 -22.79 -4.28
C ARG A 3 -6.18 -21.89 -5.18
N LYS A 4 -7.41 -22.31 -5.47
CA LYS A 4 -8.38 -21.49 -6.20
C LYS A 4 -8.51 -20.15 -5.47
N GLY A 5 -8.12 -19.06 -6.13
CA GLY A 5 -8.11 -17.73 -5.53
C GLY A 5 -9.52 -17.33 -5.09
N ASN A 6 -9.64 -16.80 -3.87
CA ASN A 6 -10.88 -16.18 -3.40
C ASN A 6 -10.84 -14.70 -3.80
N CYS A 7 -11.91 -14.18 -4.39
CA CYS A 7 -12.00 -12.78 -4.83
C CYS A 7 -11.71 -11.80 -3.66
N LEU A 8 -12.01 -12.18 -2.42
CA LEU A 8 -11.74 -11.37 -1.24
C LEU A 8 -10.25 -11.24 -0.91
N ASP A 9 -9.46 -12.27 -1.21
CA ASP A 9 -8.00 -12.26 -0.99
C ASP A 9 -7.31 -11.36 -2.03
N ASN A 10 -7.76 -11.45 -3.28
CA ASN A 10 -7.21 -10.64 -4.37
C ASN A 10 -7.64 -9.17 -4.28
N ALA A 11 -8.86 -8.89 -3.83
CA ALA A 11 -9.42 -7.52 -3.81
C ALA A 11 -8.55 -6.52 -3.05
N CYS A 12 -7.98 -6.91 -1.89
CA CYS A 12 -7.09 -6.02 -1.14
C CYS A 12 -5.80 -5.69 -1.91
N ALA A 13 -5.19 -6.69 -2.55
CA ALA A 13 -3.99 -6.52 -3.36
C ALA A 13 -4.31 -5.69 -4.62
N GLU A 14 -5.40 -5.98 -5.31
CA GLU A 14 -5.86 -5.23 -6.49
C GLU A 14 -6.10 -3.75 -6.17
N CYS A 15 -6.79 -3.46 -5.07
CA CYS A 15 -6.99 -2.08 -4.62
C CYS A 15 -5.66 -1.37 -4.36
N PHE A 16 -4.72 -2.03 -3.66
CA PHE A 16 -3.41 -1.46 -3.39
C PHE A 16 -2.64 -1.17 -4.69
N PHE A 17 -2.56 -2.14 -5.61
CA PHE A 17 -1.81 -1.96 -6.86
C PHE A 17 -2.45 -0.95 -7.80
N GLY A 18 -3.78 -0.89 -7.88
CA GLY A 18 -4.49 0.15 -8.63
C GLY A 18 -4.14 1.54 -8.10
N THR A 19 -4.14 1.69 -6.78
CA THR A 19 -3.80 2.94 -6.09
C THR A 19 -2.33 3.33 -6.29
N LEU A 20 -1.39 2.40 -6.12
CA LEU A 20 0.04 2.62 -6.35
C LEU A 20 0.32 3.07 -7.78
N LYS A 21 -0.34 2.43 -8.76
CA LYS A 21 -0.17 2.79 -10.16
C LYS A 21 -0.68 4.20 -10.45
N SER A 22 -1.86 4.54 -9.93
CA SER A 22 -2.48 5.85 -10.14
C SER A 22 -1.74 7.00 -9.44
N GLU A 23 -1.29 6.81 -8.21
CA GLU A 23 -0.68 7.88 -7.42
C GLU A 23 0.82 8.06 -7.73
N SER A 24 1.55 6.97 -8.00
CA SER A 24 3.01 7.01 -8.17
C SER A 24 3.46 6.68 -9.60
N PHE A 25 3.06 5.51 -10.11
CA PHE A 25 3.62 4.97 -11.36
C PHE A 25 3.28 5.81 -12.60
N TYR A 26 2.01 6.23 -12.75
CA TYR A 26 1.58 7.02 -13.91
C TYR A 26 1.97 8.50 -13.81
N THR A 27 2.19 9.00 -12.60
CA THR A 27 2.60 10.39 -12.34
C THR A 27 4.09 10.61 -12.55
N SER A 28 4.90 9.55 -12.54
CA SER A 28 6.36 9.62 -12.56
C SER A 28 6.97 9.03 -13.83
N LYS A 29 8.06 9.62 -14.33
CA LYS A 29 8.88 9.04 -15.41
C LYS A 29 10.12 8.41 -14.81
N PHE A 30 10.26 7.10 -14.96
CA PHE A 30 11.44 6.36 -14.48
C PHE A 30 12.42 6.16 -15.62
N LYS A 31 13.70 6.44 -15.35
CA LYS A 31 14.79 6.28 -16.32
C LYS A 31 15.29 4.84 -16.39
N ASP A 32 15.20 4.11 -15.27
CA ASP A 32 15.67 2.73 -15.13
C ASP A 32 14.83 1.96 -14.08
N ILE A 33 14.93 0.64 -14.10
CA ILE A 33 14.27 -0.28 -13.17
C ILE A 33 14.69 0.00 -11.72
N ASP A 34 15.95 0.37 -11.46
CA ASP A 34 16.42 0.68 -10.11
C ASP A 34 15.68 1.89 -9.51
N GLY A 35 15.52 2.96 -10.31
CA GLY A 35 14.73 4.12 -9.92
C GLY A 35 13.26 3.80 -9.66
N LEU A 36 12.69 2.88 -10.43
CA LEU A 36 11.33 2.37 -10.19
C LEU A 36 11.25 1.61 -8.85
N LYS A 37 12.23 0.76 -8.53
CA LYS A 37 12.26 0.03 -7.25
C LYS A 37 12.29 1.00 -6.07
N ILE A 38 13.16 2.00 -6.11
CA ILE A 38 13.28 3.02 -5.05
C ILE A 38 11.94 3.75 -4.86
N ALA A 39 11.29 4.16 -5.96
CA ALA A 39 10.01 4.85 -5.89
C ALA A 39 8.88 3.95 -5.34
N ILE A 40 8.88 2.66 -5.67
CA ILE A 40 7.93 1.70 -5.11
C ILE A 40 8.17 1.53 -3.60
N GLU A 41 9.42 1.37 -3.17
CA GLU A 41 9.76 1.24 -1.74
C GLU A 41 9.36 2.47 -0.94
N ASP A 42 9.65 3.66 -1.45
CA ASP A 42 9.25 4.93 -0.82
C ASP A 42 7.72 5.04 -0.74
N TYR A 43 7.03 4.72 -1.83
CA TYR A 43 5.56 4.74 -1.85
C TYR A 43 4.96 3.74 -0.85
N ILE A 44 5.49 2.52 -0.74
CA ILE A 44 5.05 1.53 0.26
C ILE A 44 5.25 2.08 1.67
N ARG A 45 6.39 2.73 1.94
CA ARG A 45 6.68 3.33 3.24
C ARG A 45 5.71 4.46 3.55
N TYR A 46 5.47 5.35 2.60
CA TYR A 46 4.48 6.42 2.70
C TYR A 46 3.09 5.86 2.96
N TYR A 47 2.64 4.90 2.15
CA TYR A 47 1.32 4.27 2.23
C TYR A 47 1.06 3.71 3.62
N ASN A 48 2.02 2.97 4.18
CA ASN A 48 1.84 2.29 5.46
C ASN A 48 1.96 3.22 6.68
N THR A 49 2.85 4.21 6.63
CA THR A 49 3.24 4.97 7.84
C THR A 49 2.71 6.39 7.88
N ARG A 50 2.50 7.02 6.71
CA ARG A 50 2.19 8.45 6.59
C ARG A 50 0.86 8.76 5.89
N ARG A 51 0.33 7.87 5.06
CA ARG A 51 -0.93 8.08 4.33
C ARG A 51 -2.07 8.47 5.28
N ILE A 52 -2.72 9.58 4.98
CA ILE A 52 -3.91 10.03 5.69
C ILE A 52 -5.10 9.31 5.07
N SER A 53 -5.75 8.45 5.84
CA SER A 53 -6.95 7.74 5.40
C SER A 53 -8.16 8.23 6.18
N LEU A 54 -9.13 8.85 5.48
CA LEU A 54 -10.38 9.28 6.10
C LEU A 54 -11.16 8.10 6.70
N ARG A 55 -11.08 6.92 6.06
CA ARG A 55 -11.65 5.67 6.58
C ARG A 55 -11.07 5.27 7.94
N PHE A 56 -9.83 5.68 8.23
CA PHE A 56 -9.15 5.39 9.49
C PHE A 56 -9.10 6.62 10.42
N ASN A 57 -10.04 7.56 10.29
CA ASN A 57 -10.07 8.80 11.07
C ASN A 57 -8.76 9.60 10.95
N GLY A 58 -8.17 9.63 9.75
CA GLY A 58 -6.91 10.32 9.47
C GLY A 58 -5.65 9.57 9.90
N LEU A 59 -5.78 8.35 10.41
CA LEU A 59 -4.64 7.51 10.77
C LEU A 59 -4.04 6.81 9.55
N SER A 60 -2.73 6.55 9.62
CA SER A 60 -2.07 5.65 8.68
C SER A 60 -2.41 4.19 8.99
N PRO A 61 -2.30 3.27 8.00
CA PRO A 61 -2.59 1.86 8.20
C PRO A 61 -1.90 1.24 9.42
N VAL A 62 -0.62 1.57 9.64
CA VAL A 62 0.14 1.10 10.81
C VAL A 62 -0.42 1.70 12.11
N LYS A 63 -0.70 3.01 12.15
CA LYS A 63 -1.28 3.66 13.33
C LYS A 63 -2.66 3.09 13.67
N TYR A 64 -3.49 2.86 12.66
CA TYR A 64 -4.80 2.23 12.81
C TYR A 64 -4.68 0.81 13.37
N ARG A 65 -3.74 0.02 12.86
CA ARG A 65 -3.48 -1.35 13.35
C ARG A 65 -3.04 -1.34 14.81
N LEU A 66 -2.09 -0.48 15.19
CA LEU A 66 -1.60 -0.37 16.56
C LEU A 66 -2.71 0.07 17.54
N LYS A 67 -3.59 0.98 17.11
CA LYS A 67 -4.76 1.40 17.90
C LYS A 67 -5.79 0.28 18.05
N SER A 68 -6.00 -0.51 17.00
CA SER A 68 -7.04 -1.56 16.98
C SER A 68 -6.58 -2.85 17.69
N TYR A 69 -5.28 -3.12 17.73
CA TYR A 69 -4.70 -4.33 18.31
C TYR A 69 -3.43 -4.00 19.11
N PRO A 70 -3.56 -3.36 20.29
CA PRO A 70 -2.43 -3.03 21.14
C PRO A 70 -1.85 -4.32 21.74
N GLY A 71 -0.80 -4.89 21.12
CA GLY A 71 -0.12 -6.09 21.63
C GLY A 71 0.36 -7.11 20.59
N ARG A 72 0.03 -6.93 19.30
CA ARG A 72 0.65 -7.72 18.21
C ARG A 72 1.83 -6.95 17.63
N ASN A 73 3.04 -7.33 18.02
CA ASN A 73 4.27 -6.99 17.30
C ASN A 73 4.77 -8.22 16.55
#